data_AF-A0A3D4ELQ0-F1
#
_entry.id   AF-A0A3D4ELQ0-F1
#
_cell.length_a   1.000
_cell.length_b   1.000
_cell.length_c   1.000
_cell.angle_alpha   90.00
_cell.angle_beta   90.00
_cell.angle_gamma   90.00
#
_symmetry.space_group_name_H-M   'P 1'
#
loop_
_entity.id
_entity.type
_entity.pdbx_description
1 polymer ?
#
loop_
_entity_poly.entity_id
_entity_poly.type
_entity_poly.pdbx_seq_one_letter_code
_entity_poly.pdbx_strand_id
1 'polypeptide(L)'
;NDNLSSTFDDLGVNILVAYGMADIYAWTIDFFRLQPGDKFKVVYTEKYINDTIPAGFGEIKASWFEHKGKPVYAFAYQADSINGGRRDYYDQDADNLRRAFLKSPLKFGRISSRYNLKRRIAYYGNRIRPHKGTDFAAPVGTPIMATSDGTVIASEYRGGNGNYVKLRHNGTYDTQYLHMSKRAVSRGDYVRQGEVIGYIGMTGNTSGPHVCYRFWKNGKQVDPFSIDLPISEPLAEELQPAYFEYIAPLRAELDAITFQKST
;
A
#
# COMPACT_ATOMS: atom_id res chain seq x y z
N ASN A 1 -24.64 -1.89 6.46
CA ASN A 1 -24.54 -2.89 5.38
C ASN A 1 -23.15 -3.52 5.35
N ASP A 2 -23.03 -4.73 4.80
CA ASP A 2 -21.81 -5.56 4.83
C ASP A 2 -20.74 -5.14 3.81
N ASN A 3 -20.96 -4.05 3.08
CA ASN A 3 -20.09 -3.56 2.02
C ASN A 3 -20.02 -2.02 2.03
N LEU A 4 -18.80 -1.48 2.02
CA LEU A 4 -18.54 -0.03 1.99
C LEU A 4 -19.14 0.59 0.71
N SER A 5 -19.00 -0.09 -0.44
CA SER A 5 -19.53 0.40 -1.72
C SER A 5 -21.04 0.58 -1.71
N SER A 6 -21.79 -0.42 -1.24
CA SER A 6 -23.25 -0.33 -1.16
C SER A 6 -23.71 0.74 -0.16
N THR A 7 -22.99 0.90 0.96
CA THR A 7 -23.32 1.94 1.95
C THR A 7 -23.09 3.35 1.38
N PHE A 8 -22.08 3.53 0.54
CA PHE A 8 -21.84 4.80 -0.16
C PHE A 8 -22.90 5.08 -1.23
N ASP A 9 -23.29 4.05 -2.00
CA ASP A 9 -24.37 4.16 -2.98
C ASP A 9 -25.71 4.51 -2.28
N ASP A 10 -26.00 3.89 -1.13
CA ASP A 10 -27.19 4.17 -0.32
C ASP A 10 -27.19 5.60 0.26
N LEU A 11 -26.01 6.14 0.56
CA LEU A 11 -25.83 7.52 1.06
C LEU A 11 -25.73 8.56 -0.08
N GLY A 12 -25.82 8.13 -1.34
CA GLY A 12 -25.64 9.01 -2.51
C GLY A 12 -24.24 9.61 -2.65
N VAL A 13 -23.24 9.03 -1.98
CA VAL A 13 -21.85 9.49 -2.00
C VAL A 13 -21.12 8.77 -3.14
N ASN A 14 -20.32 9.52 -3.90
CA ASN A 14 -19.58 8.97 -5.04
C ASN A 14 -18.73 7.76 -4.62
N ILE A 15 -18.95 6.61 -5.26
CA ILE A 15 -18.24 5.34 -5.01
C ILE A 15 -16.71 5.48 -5.01
N LEU A 16 -16.17 6.44 -5.76
CA LEU A 16 -14.75 6.71 -5.83
C LEU A 16 -14.18 7.23 -4.49
N VAL A 17 -15.00 7.92 -3.68
CA VAL A 17 -14.64 8.33 -2.32
C VAL A 17 -14.49 7.11 -1.41
N ALA A 18 -15.37 6.11 -1.56
CA ALA A 18 -15.27 4.85 -0.82
C ALA A 18 -13.94 4.13 -1.11
N TYR A 19 -13.53 4.09 -2.38
CA TYR A 19 -12.23 3.53 -2.77
C TYR A 19 -11.07 4.35 -2.23
N GLY A 20 -11.15 5.69 -2.27
CA GLY A 20 -10.13 6.55 -1.68
C GLY A 20 -9.98 6.32 -0.17
N MET A 21 -11.08 6.17 0.56
CA MET A 21 -11.04 5.83 1.99
C MET A 21 -10.48 4.43 2.24
N ALA A 22 -10.90 3.45 1.45
CA ALA A 22 -10.35 2.11 1.54
C ALA A 22 -8.82 2.13 1.33
N ASP A 23 -8.30 2.94 0.41
CA ASP A 23 -6.86 3.10 0.18
C ASP A 23 -6.12 3.72 1.38
N ILE A 24 -6.72 4.73 2.04
CA ILE A 24 -6.16 5.37 3.24
C ILE A 24 -5.98 4.34 4.36
N TYR A 25 -7.02 3.54 4.61
CA TYR A 25 -7.05 2.64 5.76
C TYR A 25 -6.63 1.20 5.44
N ALA A 26 -6.42 0.83 4.17
CA ALA A 26 -6.15 -0.54 3.70
C ALA A 26 -5.07 -1.29 4.49
N TRP A 27 -4.23 -0.52 5.17
CA TRP A 27 -3.05 -0.95 5.89
C TRP A 27 -3.24 -1.01 7.41
N THR A 28 -4.18 -0.21 7.95
CA THR A 28 -4.56 -0.18 9.37
C THR A 28 -5.73 -1.12 9.65
N ILE A 29 -6.65 -1.27 8.69
CA ILE A 29 -7.89 -2.05 8.81
C ILE A 29 -7.95 -3.09 7.69
N ASP A 30 -8.35 -4.32 8.02
CA ASP A 30 -8.51 -5.40 7.05
C ASP A 30 -9.90 -5.33 6.38
N PHE A 31 -9.99 -4.60 5.26
CA PHE A 31 -11.24 -4.39 4.52
C PHE A 31 -11.80 -5.66 3.85
N PHE A 32 -11.03 -6.76 3.76
CA PHE A 32 -11.55 -8.04 3.28
C PHE A 32 -12.57 -8.67 4.25
N ARG A 33 -12.76 -8.06 5.44
CA ARG A 33 -13.77 -8.43 6.43
C ARG A 33 -14.46 -7.21 7.03
N LEU A 34 -14.97 -6.31 6.18
CA LEU A 34 -15.97 -5.33 6.65
C LEU A 34 -17.12 -6.08 7.32
N GLN A 35 -17.51 -5.62 8.50
CA GLN A 35 -18.56 -6.25 9.30
C GLN A 35 -19.71 -5.26 9.48
N PRO A 36 -20.97 -5.73 9.56
CA PRO A 36 -22.08 -4.86 9.92
C PRO A 36 -21.80 -4.20 11.28
N GLY A 37 -21.84 -2.87 11.31
CA GLY A 37 -21.55 -2.05 12.50
C GLY A 37 -20.32 -1.16 12.39
N ASP A 38 -19.48 -1.34 11.36
CA ASP A 38 -18.41 -0.39 11.04
C ASP A 38 -19.01 0.99 10.69
N LYS A 39 -18.37 2.05 11.17
CA LYS A 39 -18.82 3.44 10.99
C LYS A 39 -17.72 4.26 10.37
N PHE A 40 -18.09 5.25 9.57
CA PHE A 40 -17.13 6.17 8.99
C PHE A 40 -17.68 7.58 8.89
N LYS A 41 -16.77 8.54 8.78
CA LYS A 41 -17.03 9.95 8.48
C LYS A 41 -15.95 10.42 7.53
N VAL A 42 -16.27 11.32 6.61
CA VAL A 42 -15.30 11.79 5.62
C VAL A 42 -15.58 13.24 5.25
N VAL A 43 -14.50 14.01 5.13
CA VAL A 43 -14.47 15.37 4.60
C VAL A 43 -13.62 15.33 3.33
N TYR A 44 -14.22 15.65 2.18
CA TYR A 44 -13.57 15.60 0.89
C TYR A 44 -13.95 16.79 0.02
N THR A 45 -13.15 17.08 -1.00
CA THR A 45 -13.49 18.07 -2.03
C THR A 45 -14.15 17.39 -3.21
N GLU A 46 -15.08 18.08 -3.87
CA GLU A 46 -15.66 17.66 -5.14
C GLU A 46 -15.13 18.52 -6.28
N LYS A 47 -15.05 17.95 -7.48
CA LYS A 47 -14.69 18.68 -8.70
C LYS A 47 -15.92 18.85 -9.57
N TYR A 48 -16.07 20.02 -10.16
CA TYR A 48 -17.15 20.34 -11.09
C TYR A 48 -16.57 20.93 -12.39
N ILE A 49 -17.19 20.64 -13.53
CA ILE A 49 -16.96 21.36 -14.80
C ILE A 49 -18.01 22.46 -14.88
N ASN A 50 -17.55 23.70 -15.02
CA ASN A 50 -18.38 24.91 -15.08
C ASN A 50 -19.42 24.97 -13.94
N ASP A 51 -19.05 24.57 -12.73
CA ASP A 51 -19.88 24.56 -11.52
C ASP A 51 -21.19 23.76 -11.61
N THR A 52 -21.39 23.00 -12.69
CA THR A 52 -22.69 22.38 -13.01
C THR A 52 -22.60 20.88 -13.22
N ILE A 53 -21.48 20.38 -13.75
CA ILE A 53 -21.30 18.95 -14.06
C ILE A 53 -20.32 18.33 -13.06
N PRO A 54 -20.74 17.36 -12.23
CA PRO A 54 -19.82 16.65 -11.35
C PRO A 54 -18.72 15.95 -12.16
N ALA A 55 -17.46 16.27 -11.85
CA ALA A 55 -16.27 15.73 -12.50
C ALA A 55 -15.59 14.62 -11.67
N GLY A 56 -16.24 14.19 -10.59
CA GLY A 56 -15.73 13.26 -9.59
C GLY A 56 -15.29 13.96 -8.30
N PHE A 57 -14.69 13.19 -7.39
CA PHE A 57 -14.13 13.75 -6.16
C PHE A 57 -12.70 14.27 -6.40
N GLY A 58 -12.32 15.28 -5.61
CA GLY A 58 -10.98 15.79 -5.53
C GLY A 58 -10.15 15.00 -4.53
N GLU A 59 -10.01 15.53 -3.32
CA GLU A 59 -9.13 15.00 -2.29
C GLU A 59 -9.92 14.74 -1.02
N ILE A 60 -9.65 13.61 -0.36
CA ILE A 60 -10.13 13.36 1.01
C ILE A 60 -9.23 14.15 1.95
N LYS A 61 -9.76 15.24 2.54
CA LYS A 61 -9.02 16.10 3.48
C LYS A 61 -8.88 15.44 4.84
N ALA A 62 -9.95 14.83 5.32
CA ALA A 62 -9.98 14.17 6.61
C ALA A 62 -10.98 13.01 6.58
N SER A 63 -10.72 11.98 7.36
CA SER A 63 -11.57 10.83 7.50
C SER A 63 -11.50 10.28 8.92
N TRP A 64 -12.57 9.64 9.34
CA TRP A 64 -12.65 8.87 10.57
C TRP A 64 -13.28 7.51 10.26
N PHE A 65 -12.70 6.44 10.79
CA PHE A 65 -13.22 5.09 10.60
C PHE A 65 -13.18 4.32 11.93
N GLU A 66 -14.28 3.66 12.28
CA GLU A 66 -14.36 2.78 13.45
C GLU A 66 -14.56 1.34 12.98
N HIS A 67 -13.55 0.50 13.22
CA HIS A 67 -13.63 -0.94 13.01
C HIS A 67 -13.59 -1.65 14.36
N LYS A 68 -14.59 -2.48 14.67
CA LYS A 68 -14.64 -3.25 15.94
C LYS A 68 -14.44 -2.38 17.20
N GLY A 69 -15.03 -1.18 17.20
CA GLY A 69 -14.93 -0.22 18.31
C GLY A 69 -13.58 0.48 18.45
N LYS A 70 -12.68 0.37 17.46
CA LYS A 70 -11.41 1.11 17.42
C LYS A 70 -11.52 2.26 16.41
N PRO A 71 -11.63 3.52 16.86
CA PRO A 71 -11.65 4.67 15.97
C PRO A 71 -10.23 4.97 15.46
N VAL A 72 -10.14 5.35 14.18
CA VAL A 72 -8.89 5.77 13.52
C VAL A 72 -9.19 7.03 12.72
N TYR A 73 -8.54 8.14 13.09
CA TYR A 73 -8.57 9.37 12.30
C TYR A 73 -7.51 9.32 11.20
N ALA A 74 -7.78 10.00 10.09
CA ALA A 74 -6.87 10.18 8.98
C ALA A 74 -6.96 11.62 8.46
N PHE A 75 -5.85 12.34 8.44
CA PHE A 75 -5.77 13.73 7.97
C PHE A 75 -4.75 13.83 6.84
N ALA A 76 -5.18 14.37 5.69
CA ALA A 76 -4.27 14.65 4.58
C ALA A 76 -3.39 15.84 4.94
N TYR A 77 -2.08 15.60 5.03
CA TYR A 77 -1.10 16.62 5.37
C TYR A 77 0.12 16.56 4.45
N GLN A 78 0.65 17.73 4.12
CA GLN A 78 1.86 17.87 3.32
C GLN A 78 3.02 18.20 4.24
N ALA A 79 3.82 17.19 4.61
CA ALA A 79 4.90 17.37 5.56
C ALA A 79 6.05 18.25 5.02
N ASP A 80 6.43 18.09 3.75
CA ASP A 80 7.52 18.90 3.17
C ASP A 80 7.52 18.90 1.62
N SER A 81 8.07 19.96 1.03
CA SER A 81 8.23 20.16 -0.42
C SER A 81 9.24 19.19 -1.04
N ILE A 82 10.18 18.65 -0.23
CA ILE A 82 11.26 17.76 -0.65
C ILE A 82 10.74 16.38 -1.10
N ASN A 83 9.58 15.95 -0.60
CA ASN A 83 8.92 14.70 -1.01
C ASN A 83 8.14 14.79 -2.33
N GLY A 84 8.38 15.83 -3.13
CA GLY A 84 7.71 16.02 -4.42
C GLY A 84 6.26 16.47 -4.28
N GLY A 85 5.92 17.07 -3.14
CA GLY A 85 4.62 17.72 -2.91
C GLY A 85 3.42 16.76 -2.74
N ARG A 86 3.63 15.45 -2.52
CA ARG A 86 2.52 14.54 -2.20
C ARG A 86 2.10 14.69 -0.74
N ARG A 87 0.78 14.73 -0.52
CA ARG A 87 0.16 14.66 0.80
C ARG A 87 0.08 13.21 1.24
N ASP A 88 0.44 12.94 2.48
CA ASP A 88 0.25 11.65 3.15
C ASP A 88 -0.86 11.78 4.20
N TYR A 89 -1.31 10.64 4.73
CA TYR A 89 -2.36 10.60 5.75
C TYR A 89 -1.77 10.26 7.12
N TYR A 90 -2.01 11.13 8.08
CA TYR A 90 -1.55 11.00 9.46
C TYR A 90 -2.75 10.90 10.41
N ASP A 91 -2.58 10.27 11.57
CA ASP A 91 -3.62 10.18 12.58
C ASP A 91 -3.60 11.36 13.56
N GLN A 92 -4.45 11.32 14.59
CA GLN A 92 -4.54 12.39 15.58
C GLN A 92 -3.27 12.61 16.41
N ASP A 93 -2.34 11.65 16.42
CA ASP A 93 -1.10 11.67 17.18
C ASP A 93 0.12 11.95 16.26
N ALA A 94 -0.15 12.32 15.00
CA ALA A 94 0.84 12.55 13.95
C ALA A 94 1.60 11.28 13.50
N ASP A 95 1.06 10.10 13.81
CA ASP A 95 1.56 8.83 13.27
C ASP A 95 1.08 8.67 11.82
N ASN A 96 1.97 8.22 10.94
CA ASN A 96 1.62 8.01 9.55
C ASN A 96 0.80 6.71 9.41
N LEU A 97 -0.40 6.81 8.85
CA LEU A 97 -1.32 5.68 8.67
C LEU A 97 -0.86 4.69 7.61
N ARG A 98 0.10 5.10 6.78
CA ARG A 98 0.72 4.23 5.79
C ARG A 98 1.62 3.23 6.50
N ARG A 99 1.48 1.94 6.19
CA ARG A 99 2.50 0.95 6.60
C ARG A 99 3.82 1.28 5.94
N ALA A 100 4.93 1.05 6.66
CA ALA A 100 6.26 1.15 6.08
C ALA A 100 6.38 0.29 4.80
N PHE A 101 5.61 -0.79 4.67
CA PHE A 101 5.55 -1.63 3.48
C PHE A 101 4.13 -1.97 3.03
N LEU A 102 3.88 -1.88 1.71
CA LEU A 102 2.73 -2.50 1.04
C LEU A 102 2.78 -4.03 1.21
N LYS A 103 1.61 -4.66 1.40
CA LYS A 103 1.48 -6.13 1.48
C LYS A 103 1.72 -6.84 0.13
N SER A 104 1.58 -6.10 -0.98
CA SER A 104 1.70 -6.63 -2.34
C SER A 104 2.48 -5.64 -3.23
N PRO A 105 3.39 -6.13 -4.09
CA PRO A 105 4.05 -5.29 -5.09
C PRO A 105 3.19 -5.06 -6.35
N LEU A 106 1.98 -5.61 -6.41
CA LEU A 106 1.03 -5.45 -7.51
C LEU A 106 -0.27 -4.80 -7.01
N LYS A 107 -0.87 -3.92 -7.82
CA LYS A 107 -2.22 -3.39 -7.57
C LYS A 107 -3.28 -4.50 -7.62
N PHE A 108 -3.18 -5.35 -8.63
CA PHE A 108 -4.08 -6.48 -8.85
C PHE A 108 -3.27 -7.74 -9.16
N GLY A 109 -3.64 -8.85 -8.53
CA GLY A 109 -2.96 -10.13 -8.69
C GLY A 109 -3.33 -11.10 -7.57
N ARG A 110 -2.82 -12.34 -7.66
CA ARG A 110 -2.99 -13.34 -6.59
C ARG A 110 -1.67 -13.92 -6.15
N ILE A 111 -1.59 -14.31 -4.88
CA ILE A 111 -0.47 -15.10 -4.38
C ILE A 111 -0.58 -16.51 -4.98
N SER A 112 0.40 -16.91 -5.79
CA SER A 112 0.49 -18.26 -6.35
C SER A 112 1.34 -19.20 -5.49
N SER A 113 2.34 -18.66 -4.78
CA SER A 113 3.17 -19.42 -3.85
C SER A 113 3.66 -18.54 -2.71
N ARG A 114 3.54 -19.00 -1.46
CA ARG A 114 4.07 -18.28 -0.29
C ARG A 114 5.52 -18.68 0.00
N TYR A 115 6.17 -17.89 0.86
CA TYR A 115 7.43 -18.26 1.48
C TYR A 115 7.27 -19.60 2.21
N ASN A 116 8.12 -20.56 1.87
CA ASN A 116 8.05 -21.90 2.45
C ASN A 116 9.39 -22.64 2.29
N LEU A 117 10.12 -22.77 3.39
CA LEU A 117 11.41 -23.47 3.42
C LEU A 117 11.29 -24.98 3.22
N LYS A 118 10.11 -25.56 3.44
CA LYS A 118 9.82 -26.98 3.30
C LYS A 118 9.04 -27.28 2.01
N ARG A 119 8.93 -26.33 1.08
CA ARG A 119 8.18 -26.51 -0.18
C ARG A 119 8.72 -27.72 -0.93
N ARG A 120 7.79 -28.55 -1.41
CA ARG A 120 8.07 -29.67 -2.30
C ARG A 120 7.30 -29.49 -3.60
N ILE A 121 7.87 -29.94 -4.70
CA ILE A 121 7.25 -29.82 -6.03
C ILE A 121 7.25 -31.21 -6.65
N ALA A 122 6.05 -31.75 -6.91
CA ALA A 122 5.87 -33.10 -7.44
C ALA A 122 6.62 -33.31 -8.77
N TYR A 123 6.54 -32.32 -9.68
CA TYR A 123 7.22 -32.33 -10.98
C TYR A 123 8.75 -32.52 -10.87
N TYR A 124 9.37 -32.11 -9.76
CA TYR A 124 10.81 -32.27 -9.52
C TYR A 124 11.14 -33.43 -8.57
N GLY A 125 10.30 -34.48 -8.57
CA GLY A 125 10.50 -35.68 -7.75
C GLY A 125 10.26 -35.44 -6.25
N ASN A 126 9.40 -34.48 -5.90
CA ASN A 126 8.98 -34.17 -4.52
C ASN A 126 10.13 -33.85 -3.53
N ARG A 127 11.30 -33.47 -4.05
CA ARG A 127 12.45 -33.01 -3.26
C ARG A 127 12.15 -31.65 -2.63
N ILE A 128 12.73 -31.40 -1.45
CA ILE A 128 12.62 -30.09 -0.79
C ILE A 128 13.31 -29.04 -1.68
N ARG A 129 12.54 -28.02 -2.06
CA ARG A 129 12.99 -26.85 -2.84
C ARG A 129 12.48 -25.59 -2.16
N PRO A 130 13.25 -25.06 -1.18
CA PRO A 130 12.85 -23.91 -0.39
C PRO A 130 12.43 -22.73 -1.27
N HIS A 131 11.29 -22.14 -0.97
CA HIS A 131 10.88 -20.87 -1.55
C HIS A 131 11.15 -19.75 -0.55
N LYS A 132 12.11 -18.89 -0.87
CA LYS A 132 12.54 -17.78 -0.01
C LYS A 132 11.94 -16.43 -0.44
N GLY A 133 10.70 -16.48 -0.90
CA GLY A 133 9.94 -15.34 -1.38
C GLY A 133 8.46 -15.68 -1.44
N THR A 134 7.65 -14.74 -1.91
CA THR A 134 6.24 -14.93 -2.22
C THR A 134 6.02 -14.57 -3.69
N ASP A 135 5.38 -15.46 -4.41
CA ASP A 135 5.11 -15.32 -5.84
C ASP A 135 3.72 -14.70 -6.02
N PHE A 136 3.67 -13.59 -6.75
CA PHE A 136 2.44 -12.93 -7.16
C PHE A 136 2.25 -13.13 -8.66
N ALA A 137 1.24 -13.91 -9.04
CA ALA A 137 0.94 -14.22 -10.43
C ALA A 137 0.05 -13.14 -11.05
N ALA A 138 0.47 -12.65 -12.20
CA ALA A 138 -0.28 -11.75 -13.08
C ALA A 138 0.34 -11.79 -14.50
N PRO A 139 -0.35 -11.30 -15.54
CA PRO A 139 0.14 -11.36 -16.92
C PRO A 139 1.50 -10.66 -17.11
N VAL A 140 2.27 -11.11 -18.11
CA VAL A 140 3.49 -10.43 -18.55
C VAL A 140 3.18 -8.97 -18.89
N GLY A 141 4.06 -8.05 -18.49
CA GLY A 141 3.86 -6.62 -18.68
C GLY A 141 3.09 -5.92 -17.55
N THR A 142 2.52 -6.66 -16.58
CA THR A 142 1.89 -6.05 -15.40
C THR A 142 2.92 -5.20 -14.63
N PRO A 143 2.62 -3.94 -14.28
CA PRO A 143 3.53 -3.10 -13.49
C PRO A 143 3.83 -3.69 -12.11
N ILE A 144 5.10 -3.67 -11.73
CA ILE A 144 5.61 -4.04 -10.40
C ILE A 144 5.96 -2.74 -9.68
N MET A 145 5.42 -2.56 -8.49
CA MET A 145 5.62 -1.37 -7.66
C MET A 145 6.60 -1.64 -6.51
N ALA A 146 7.34 -0.61 -6.11
CA ALA A 146 8.10 -0.63 -4.88
C ALA A 146 7.14 -0.74 -3.68
N THR A 147 7.37 -1.73 -2.80
CA THR A 147 6.54 -1.90 -1.60
C THR A 147 6.87 -0.92 -0.50
N SER A 148 7.99 -0.19 -0.57
CA SER A 148 8.38 0.86 0.38
C SER A 148 9.36 1.81 -0.30
N ASP A 149 9.50 3.02 0.24
CA ASP A 149 10.49 4.00 -0.16
C ASP A 149 11.89 3.41 -0.03
N GLY A 150 12.79 3.71 -0.97
CA GLY A 150 14.15 3.23 -0.85
C GLY A 150 15.03 3.51 -2.05
N THR A 151 16.30 3.14 -1.91
CA THR A 151 17.30 3.28 -2.97
C THR A 151 17.50 1.95 -3.70
N VAL A 152 17.56 2.00 -5.02
CA VAL A 152 17.87 0.85 -5.87
C VAL A 152 19.34 0.46 -5.67
N ILE A 153 19.58 -0.64 -4.96
CA ILE A 153 20.93 -1.18 -4.73
C ILE A 153 21.35 -2.19 -5.79
N ALA A 154 20.41 -2.76 -6.55
CA ALA A 154 20.68 -3.55 -7.74
C ALA A 154 19.55 -3.42 -8.76
N SER A 155 19.91 -3.30 -10.03
CA SER A 155 18.99 -3.41 -11.17
C SER A 155 19.77 -4.09 -12.29
N GLU A 156 19.67 -5.42 -12.40
CA GLU A 156 20.52 -6.22 -13.30
C GLU A 156 19.85 -7.55 -13.68
N TYR A 157 20.48 -8.29 -14.60
CA TYR A 157 20.13 -9.68 -14.87
C TYR A 157 21.12 -10.61 -14.14
N ARG A 158 20.64 -11.59 -13.36
CA ARG A 158 21.54 -12.53 -12.67
C ARG A 158 20.97 -13.94 -12.50
N GLY A 159 21.44 -14.85 -13.34
CA GLY A 159 21.17 -16.29 -13.23
C GLY A 159 19.68 -16.60 -13.07
N GLY A 160 19.34 -17.42 -12.07
CA GLY A 160 17.96 -17.83 -11.80
C GLY A 160 17.01 -16.70 -11.40
N ASN A 161 17.51 -15.53 -11.00
CA ASN A 161 16.65 -14.38 -10.69
C ASN A 161 16.05 -13.73 -11.95
N GLY A 162 16.67 -13.94 -13.11
CA GLY A 162 16.33 -13.20 -14.34
C GLY A 162 16.70 -11.72 -14.19
N ASN A 163 15.95 -10.86 -14.88
CA ASN A 163 15.96 -9.42 -14.61
C ASN A 163 15.34 -9.16 -13.24
N TYR A 164 16.05 -8.44 -12.38
CA TYR A 164 15.55 -8.13 -11.05
C TYR A 164 15.94 -6.72 -10.59
N VAL A 165 15.16 -6.22 -9.64
CA VAL A 165 15.47 -5.00 -8.88
C VAL A 165 15.59 -5.39 -7.40
N LYS A 166 16.56 -4.81 -6.70
CA LYS A 166 16.68 -4.88 -5.24
C LYS A 166 16.71 -3.47 -4.67
N LEU A 167 15.84 -3.21 -3.70
CA LEU A 167 15.71 -1.94 -2.99
C LEU A 167 16.24 -2.09 -1.57
N ARG A 168 16.96 -1.07 -1.11
CA ARG A 168 17.28 -0.87 0.31
C ARG A 168 16.39 0.21 0.87
N HIS A 169 15.71 -0.10 1.96
CA HIS A 169 14.78 0.84 2.61
C HIS A 169 15.46 1.55 3.77
N ASN A 170 16.18 0.79 4.60
CA ASN A 170 16.98 1.32 5.71
C ASN A 170 18.07 0.31 6.10
N GLY A 171 18.72 0.50 7.26
CA GLY A 171 19.75 -0.42 7.78
C GLY A 171 19.25 -1.84 8.09
N THR A 172 17.93 -2.03 8.19
CA THR A 172 17.30 -3.29 8.59
C THR A 172 16.68 -4.04 7.41
N TYR A 173 16.03 -3.34 6.48
CA TYR A 173 15.15 -3.94 5.47
C TYR A 173 15.61 -3.72 4.03
N ASP A 174 15.60 -4.81 3.25
CA ASP A 174 15.70 -4.77 1.78
C ASP A 174 14.52 -5.54 1.15
N THR A 175 14.14 -5.19 -0.08
CA THR A 175 13.20 -5.98 -0.90
C THR A 175 13.79 -6.32 -2.25
N GLN A 176 13.38 -7.45 -2.83
CA GLN A 176 13.87 -7.93 -4.12
C GLN A 176 12.73 -8.42 -5.01
N TYR A 177 12.75 -8.07 -6.29
CA TYR A 177 11.68 -8.29 -7.25
C TYR A 177 12.26 -8.95 -8.50
N LEU A 178 11.90 -10.21 -8.75
CA LEU A 178 12.55 -11.06 -9.74
C LEU A 178 11.70 -11.29 -10.99
N HIS A 179 12.30 -11.96 -11.99
CA HIS A 179 11.64 -12.48 -13.19
C HIS A 179 11.03 -11.40 -14.09
N MET A 180 11.53 -10.16 -14.02
CA MET A 180 10.99 -9.05 -14.79
C MET A 180 11.17 -9.26 -16.30
N SER A 181 10.23 -8.74 -17.10
CA SER A 181 10.43 -8.59 -18.54
C SER A 181 11.33 -7.40 -18.83
N LYS A 182 11.03 -6.27 -18.18
CA LYS A 182 11.75 -5.01 -18.26
C LYS A 182 11.89 -4.37 -16.88
N ARG A 183 13.07 -3.83 -16.58
CA ARG A 183 13.37 -3.00 -15.42
C ARG A 183 13.08 -1.54 -15.79
N ALA A 184 12.43 -0.79 -14.90
CA ALA A 184 12.08 0.62 -15.14
C ALA A 184 13.02 1.61 -14.43
N VAL A 185 13.91 1.09 -13.56
CA VAL A 185 14.82 1.88 -12.72
C VAL A 185 16.24 1.34 -12.79
N SER A 186 17.21 2.18 -12.47
CA SER A 186 18.65 1.91 -12.47
C SER A 186 19.22 1.90 -11.06
N ARG A 187 20.40 1.31 -10.89
CA ARG A 187 21.10 1.33 -9.59
C ARG A 187 21.44 2.77 -9.21
N GLY A 188 21.15 3.15 -7.96
CA GLY A 188 21.34 4.50 -7.43
C GLY A 188 20.05 5.32 -7.39
N ASP A 189 19.04 4.96 -8.18
CA ASP A 189 17.77 5.68 -8.19
C ASP A 189 17.09 5.57 -6.83
N TYR A 190 16.48 6.67 -6.38
CA TYR A 190 15.54 6.65 -5.27
C TYR A 190 14.13 6.46 -5.81
N VAL A 191 13.40 5.51 -5.23
CA VAL A 191 12.02 5.19 -5.62
C VAL A 191 11.12 5.35 -4.43
N ARG A 192 9.91 5.84 -4.68
CA ARG A 192 8.87 5.95 -3.65
C ARG A 192 8.01 4.69 -3.63
N GLN A 193 7.42 4.41 -2.48
CA GLN A 193 6.46 3.35 -2.31
C GLN A 193 5.28 3.55 -3.28
N GLY A 194 4.92 2.50 -4.02
CA GLY A 194 3.92 2.53 -5.08
C GLY A 194 4.46 2.93 -6.46
N GLU A 195 5.70 3.41 -6.56
CA GLU A 195 6.34 3.74 -7.83
C GLU A 195 6.64 2.48 -8.64
N VAL A 196 6.44 2.54 -9.95
CA VAL A 196 6.68 1.40 -10.86
C VAL A 196 8.19 1.22 -11.07
N ILE A 197 8.72 0.08 -10.64
CA ILE A 197 10.14 -0.26 -10.73
C ILE A 197 10.46 -1.26 -11.85
N GLY A 198 9.43 -1.85 -12.45
CA GLY A 198 9.57 -2.80 -13.55
C GLY A 198 8.26 -3.45 -13.91
N TYR A 199 8.34 -4.49 -14.73
CA TYR A 199 7.17 -5.17 -15.28
C TYR A 199 7.34 -6.67 -15.20
N ILE A 200 6.26 -7.39 -14.89
CA ILE A 200 6.26 -8.86 -14.83
C ILE A 200 6.77 -9.43 -16.14
N GLY A 201 7.57 -10.49 -16.04
CA GLY A 201 8.02 -11.26 -17.19
C GLY A 201 8.13 -12.73 -16.86
N MET A 202 9.03 -13.37 -17.60
CA MET A 202 9.34 -14.78 -17.47
C MET A 202 10.85 -15.05 -17.57
N THR A 203 11.68 -14.11 -17.11
CA THR A 203 13.15 -14.26 -17.19
C THR A 203 13.70 -15.06 -16.01
N GLY A 204 14.85 -15.71 -16.21
CA GLY A 204 15.48 -16.55 -15.18
C GLY A 204 14.75 -17.88 -14.97
N ASN A 205 14.75 -18.39 -13.74
CA ASN A 205 14.14 -19.68 -13.42
C ASN A 205 12.70 -19.48 -12.92
N THR A 206 11.74 -19.63 -13.83
CA THR A 206 10.31 -19.45 -13.56
C THR A 206 9.48 -20.46 -14.35
N SER A 207 8.36 -20.91 -13.78
CA SER A 207 7.41 -21.81 -14.43
C SER A 207 6.25 -21.10 -15.11
N GLY A 208 6.14 -19.77 -14.98
CA GLY A 208 5.00 -19.00 -15.47
C GLY A 208 5.10 -17.51 -15.13
N PRO A 209 4.28 -16.64 -15.75
CA PRO A 209 4.29 -15.21 -15.46
C PRO A 209 3.99 -14.90 -14.00
N HIS A 210 4.96 -14.33 -13.29
CA HIS A 210 4.82 -13.84 -11.92
C HIS A 210 5.98 -12.90 -11.53
N VAL A 211 5.83 -12.17 -10.43
CA VAL A 211 6.96 -11.58 -9.70
C VAL A 211 7.24 -12.42 -8.46
N CYS A 212 8.49 -12.89 -8.30
CA CYS A 212 8.95 -13.48 -7.05
C CYS A 212 9.45 -12.35 -6.16
N TYR A 213 8.65 -12.00 -5.15
CA TYR A 213 8.95 -10.95 -4.18
C TYR A 213 9.66 -11.53 -2.97
N ARG A 214 10.87 -11.04 -2.67
CA ARG A 214 11.66 -11.50 -1.53
C ARG A 214 11.86 -10.38 -0.53
N PHE A 215 11.51 -10.64 0.71
CA PHE A 215 11.70 -9.72 1.82
C PHE A 215 12.93 -10.09 2.63
N TRP A 216 13.74 -9.10 2.98
CA TRP A 216 14.95 -9.29 3.76
C TRP A 216 14.90 -8.46 5.03
N LYS A 217 15.26 -9.07 6.17
CA LYS A 217 15.46 -8.41 7.46
C LYS A 217 16.86 -8.78 7.96
N ASN A 218 17.69 -7.78 8.26
CA ASN A 218 19.07 -7.97 8.74
C ASN A 218 19.87 -8.95 7.86
N GLY A 219 19.78 -8.78 6.54
CA GLY A 219 20.49 -9.61 5.56
C GLY A 219 19.96 -11.04 5.39
N LYS A 220 18.84 -11.43 6.03
CA LYS A 220 18.21 -12.75 5.87
C LYS A 220 16.84 -12.65 5.22
N GLN A 221 16.54 -13.58 4.32
CA GLN A 221 15.21 -13.70 3.70
C GLN A 221 14.20 -14.23 4.72
N VAL A 222 13.06 -13.57 4.81
CA VAL A 222 11.98 -13.89 5.76
C VAL A 222 10.62 -13.81 5.06
N ASP A 223 9.59 -14.40 5.67
CA ASP A 223 8.21 -14.23 5.21
C ASP A 223 7.68 -12.87 5.67
N PRO A 224 7.34 -11.93 4.76
CA PRO A 224 6.79 -10.64 5.14
C PRO A 224 5.41 -10.75 5.80
N PHE A 225 4.70 -11.88 5.64
CA PHE A 225 3.37 -12.10 6.25
C PHE A 225 3.44 -12.72 7.65
N SER A 226 4.62 -13.14 8.11
CA SER A 226 4.80 -13.74 9.43
C SER A 226 5.52 -12.83 10.42
N ILE A 227 5.80 -11.59 10.04
CA ILE A 227 6.51 -10.62 10.86
C ILE A 227 5.63 -9.40 11.08
N ASP A 228 5.73 -8.82 12.27
CA ASP A 228 5.15 -7.51 12.52
C ASP A 228 6.07 -6.46 11.89
N LEU A 229 5.52 -5.71 10.94
CA LEU A 229 6.24 -4.69 10.19
C LEU A 229 6.04 -3.35 10.89
N PRO A 230 7.06 -2.49 10.96
CA PRO A 230 6.90 -1.18 11.59
C PRO A 230 5.83 -0.36 10.84
N ILE A 231 5.10 0.43 11.61
CA ILE A 231 4.30 1.53 11.08
C ILE A 231 5.29 2.55 10.46
N SER A 232 4.87 3.30 9.44
CA SER A 232 5.75 4.33 8.89
C SER A 232 6.15 5.32 9.99
N GLU A 233 7.33 5.93 9.86
CA GLU A 233 7.79 6.92 10.84
C GLU A 233 6.75 8.04 11.01
N PRO A 234 6.53 8.52 12.25
CA PRO A 234 5.64 9.63 12.51
C PRO A 234 6.13 10.90 11.81
N LEU A 235 5.26 11.90 11.76
CA LEU A 235 5.67 13.22 11.32
C LEU A 235 6.83 13.72 12.20
N ALA A 236 7.87 14.28 11.56
CA ALA A 236 9.03 14.83 12.25
C ALA A 236 8.59 15.80 13.36
N GLU A 237 9.22 15.69 14.54
CA GLU A 237 8.80 16.41 15.76
C GLU A 237 8.71 17.92 15.53
N GLU A 238 9.56 18.48 14.68
CA GLU A 238 9.61 19.90 14.34
C GLU A 238 8.36 20.37 13.57
N LEU A 239 7.68 19.46 12.86
CA LEU A 239 6.51 19.75 12.05
C LEU A 239 5.19 19.48 12.79
N GLN A 240 5.24 18.77 13.92
CA GLN A 240 4.04 18.38 14.68
C GLN A 240 3.22 19.57 15.18
N PRO A 241 3.79 20.68 15.69
CA PRO A 241 2.99 21.83 16.13
C PRO A 241 2.11 22.39 15.01
N ALA A 242 2.69 22.60 13.81
CA ALA A 242 1.95 23.10 12.65
C ALA A 242 0.89 22.09 12.16
N TYR A 243 1.20 20.80 12.25
CA TYR A 243 0.24 19.74 11.94
C TYR A 243 -0.96 19.77 12.89
N PHE A 244 -0.75 19.85 14.20
CA PHE A 244 -1.83 19.89 15.18
C PHE A 244 -2.73 21.11 15.02
N GLU A 245 -2.16 22.28 14.71
CA GLU A 245 -2.93 23.47 14.37
C GLU A 245 -3.76 23.28 13.09
N TYR A 246 -3.18 22.65 12.06
CA TYR A 246 -3.86 22.36 10.80
C TYR A 246 -5.03 21.38 10.95
N ILE A 247 -4.85 20.30 11.72
CA ILE A 247 -5.90 19.27 11.85
C ILE A 247 -7.01 19.65 12.83
N ALA A 248 -6.77 20.58 13.76
CA ALA A 248 -7.76 20.99 14.77
C ALA A 248 -9.15 21.36 14.17
N PRO A 249 -9.26 22.24 13.15
CA PRO A 249 -10.54 22.54 12.52
C PRO A 249 -11.14 21.33 11.77
N LEU A 250 -10.31 20.54 11.08
CA LEU A 250 -10.76 19.35 10.35
C LEU A 250 -11.30 18.26 11.29
N ARG A 251 -10.69 18.11 12.46
CA ARG A 251 -11.13 17.20 13.51
C ARG A 251 -12.47 17.65 14.08
N ALA A 252 -12.61 18.93 14.40
CA ALA A 252 -13.88 19.48 14.88
C ALA A 252 -15.01 19.30 13.85
N GLU A 253 -14.70 19.49 12.55
CA GLU A 253 -15.64 19.23 11.46
C GLU A 253 -16.06 17.76 11.39
N LEU A 254 -15.10 16.82 11.42
CA LEU A 254 -15.40 15.38 11.48
C LEU A 254 -16.24 15.04 12.72
N ASP A 255 -15.88 15.54 13.89
CA ASP A 255 -16.55 15.22 15.14
C ASP A 255 -18.02 15.70 15.15
N ALA A 256 -18.29 16.83 14.50
CA ALA A 256 -19.64 17.38 14.33
C ALA A 256 -20.54 16.58 13.37
N ILE A 257 -19.98 15.76 12.46
CA ILE A 257 -20.78 14.92 11.55
C ILE A 257 -21.54 13.87 12.36
N THR A 258 -22.87 13.84 12.20
CA THR A 258 -23.74 12.84 12.80
C THR A 258 -23.89 11.62 11.89
N PHE A 259 -24.01 10.43 12.48
CA PHE A 259 -24.19 9.21 11.69
C PHE A 259 -25.62 9.15 11.12
N GLN A 260 -25.72 9.02 9.81
CA GLN A 260 -26.97 8.68 9.15
C GLN A 260 -27.15 7.16 9.19
N LYS A 261 -28.36 6.69 9.52
CA LYS A 261 -28.68 5.27 9.39
C LYS A 261 -28.87 4.97 7.90
N SER A 262 -28.03 4.09 7.37
CA SER A 262 -28.29 3.41 6.09
C SER A 262 -29.59 2.62 6.24
N THR A 263 -30.57 2.93 5.39
CA THR A 263 -31.87 2.25 5.30
C THR A 263 -31.77 0.91 4.62
#